data_AF-A0A0N0A1G5-F1
#
_entry.id   AF-A0A0N0A1G5-F1
#
_cell.length_a   1.000
_cell.length_b   1.000
_cell.length_c   1.000
_cell.angle_alpha   90.00
_cell.angle_beta   90.00
_cell.angle_gamma   90.00
#
_symmetry.space_group_name_H-M   'P 1'
#
loop_
_entity.id
_entity.type
_entity.pdbx_description
1 polymer ?
#
loop_
_entity_poly.entity_id
_entity_poly.type
_entity_poly.pdbx_seq_one_letter_code
_entity_poly.pdbx_strand_id
1 'polypeptide(L)'
;MRYQVDEQDQAIIAKRMAALDAMTGPRVGDWVHFANDVRWRISSVIAYPADGDGPVVHKVQTSEGGSYYLGLGYVSMSGSLEDPIPVSSLTLTEQTIDACLWIFHHDLPGGSRGVRFTRPMRVYRCALPAPGTDPNWRPPARPASREDLMRSMTLEHLPAQGVLFRGEHELPHMSQVLRRDLTGQKILFAMHYGYGRRAFGYVRGPGHGELWTFLVYAPGHPGTNWTAFATEQDLRNFTEAYDLKIHGSLTPGGRFELELPSNTDRWRPAAVSTPSGPTT
;
A
#
# COMPACT_ATOMS: atom_id res chain seq x y z
N MET A 1 -21.68 23.87 -1.07
CA MET A 1 -21.14 24.16 -2.42
C MET A 1 -20.35 22.94 -2.86
N ARG A 2 -20.55 22.39 -4.07
CA ARG A 2 -19.70 21.33 -4.61
C ARG A 2 -18.54 22.01 -5.35
N TYR A 3 -17.30 21.69 -4.97
CA TYR A 3 -16.14 22.15 -5.72
C TYR A 3 -16.16 21.57 -7.13
N GLN A 4 -15.67 22.35 -8.09
CA GLN A 4 -15.41 21.91 -9.46
C GLN A 4 -13.90 21.85 -9.66
N VAL A 5 -13.48 21.00 -10.61
CA VAL A 5 -12.06 20.87 -10.95
C VAL A 5 -11.59 22.20 -11.55
N ASP A 6 -10.59 22.80 -10.93
CA ASP A 6 -9.91 24.00 -11.44
C ASP A 6 -8.48 23.69 -11.93
N GLU A 7 -7.72 24.71 -12.31
CA GLU A 7 -6.37 24.56 -12.85
C GLU A 7 -5.40 23.86 -11.88
N GLN A 8 -5.49 24.16 -10.58
CA GLN A 8 -4.66 23.52 -9.58
C GLN A 8 -5.01 22.04 -9.42
N ASP A 9 -6.30 21.71 -9.42
CA ASP A 9 -6.75 20.31 -9.42
C ASP A 9 -6.32 19.57 -10.69
N GLN A 10 -6.38 20.19 -11.87
CA GLN A 10 -5.91 19.58 -13.12
C GLN A 10 -4.43 19.22 -13.05
N ALA A 11 -3.59 20.09 -12.50
CA ALA A 11 -2.17 19.82 -12.31
C ALA A 11 -1.93 18.63 -11.36
N ILE A 12 -2.71 18.53 -10.28
CA ILE A 12 -2.67 17.40 -9.35
C ILE A 12 -3.09 16.11 -10.06
N ILE A 13 -4.21 16.13 -10.78
CA ILE A 13 -4.72 14.98 -11.54
C ILE A 13 -3.69 14.51 -12.56
N ALA A 14 -3.11 15.41 -13.35
CA ALA A 14 -2.11 15.08 -14.37
C ALA A 14 -0.89 14.38 -13.76
N LYS A 15 -0.34 14.94 -12.68
CA LYS A 15 0.80 14.36 -11.95
C LYS A 15 0.48 12.95 -11.42
N ARG A 16 -0.69 12.77 -10.81
CA ARG A 16 -1.10 11.50 -10.20
C ARG A 16 -1.41 10.43 -11.25
N MET A 17 -2.07 10.81 -12.35
CA MET A 17 -2.33 9.92 -13.47
C MET A 17 -1.04 9.46 -14.14
N ALA A 18 -0.08 10.35 -14.38
CA ALA A 18 1.22 9.97 -14.94
C ALA A 18 1.94 8.93 -14.06
N ALA A 19 1.91 9.10 -12.74
CA ALA A 19 2.47 8.12 -11.80
C ALA A 19 1.70 6.79 -11.82
N LEU A 20 0.37 6.85 -11.94
CA LEU A 20 -0.47 5.66 -12.05
C LEU A 20 -0.18 4.91 -13.36
N ASP A 21 -0.05 5.62 -14.49
CA ASP A 21 0.21 5.09 -15.83
C ASP A 21 1.57 4.45 -16.01
N ALA A 22 2.54 4.81 -15.17
CA ALA A 22 3.81 4.10 -15.08
C ALA A 22 3.69 2.69 -14.44
N MET A 23 2.55 2.34 -13.81
CA MET A 23 2.37 1.04 -13.17
C MET A 23 2.09 -0.08 -14.18
N THR A 24 2.86 -1.16 -14.07
CA THR A 24 2.67 -2.41 -14.82
C THR A 24 1.59 -3.29 -14.19
N GLY A 25 0.87 -4.06 -15.01
CA GLY A 25 -0.14 -5.02 -14.56
C GLY A 25 -1.47 -4.38 -14.13
N PRO A 26 -2.49 -5.19 -13.76
CA PRO A 26 -3.79 -4.68 -13.35
C PRO A 26 -3.70 -3.80 -12.11
N ARG A 27 -4.44 -2.69 -12.08
CA ARG A 27 -4.47 -1.76 -10.94
C ARG A 27 -5.90 -1.39 -10.55
N VAL A 28 -6.08 -0.93 -9.32
CA VAL A 28 -7.38 -0.44 -8.84
C VAL A 28 -7.89 0.67 -9.76
N GLY A 29 -9.18 0.60 -10.11
CA GLY A 29 -9.86 1.51 -11.03
C GLY A 29 -9.87 1.06 -12.49
N ASP A 30 -9.01 0.13 -12.92
CA ASP A 30 -9.12 -0.48 -14.25
C ASP A 30 -10.42 -1.29 -14.39
N TRP A 31 -10.91 -1.44 -15.61
CA TRP A 31 -12.11 -2.23 -15.92
C TRP A 31 -11.77 -3.68 -16.20
N VAL A 32 -12.68 -4.57 -15.81
CA VAL A 32 -12.69 -5.99 -16.18
C VAL A 32 -13.97 -6.29 -16.94
N HIS A 33 -13.83 -6.84 -18.13
CA HIS A 33 -14.91 -7.37 -18.95
C HIS A 33 -14.92 -8.89 -18.80
N PHE A 34 -15.91 -9.41 -18.09
CA PHE A 34 -16.06 -10.83 -17.79
C PHE A 34 -16.67 -11.61 -18.95
N ALA A 35 -16.55 -12.94 -18.91
CA ALA A 35 -17.03 -13.83 -19.97
C ALA A 35 -18.57 -13.84 -20.13
N ASN A 36 -19.30 -13.35 -19.14
CA ASN A 36 -20.75 -13.18 -19.16
C ASN A 36 -21.17 -11.72 -19.41
N ASP A 37 -20.34 -10.94 -20.11
CA ASP A 37 -20.56 -9.55 -20.53
C ASP A 37 -20.72 -8.52 -19.39
N VAL A 38 -20.57 -8.95 -18.14
CA VAL A 38 -20.53 -8.08 -16.96
C VAL A 38 -19.24 -7.25 -17.00
N ARG A 39 -19.36 -5.98 -16.63
CA ARG A 39 -18.24 -5.03 -16.56
C ARG A 39 -18.15 -4.39 -15.19
N TRP A 40 -17.08 -4.69 -14.48
CA TRP A 40 -16.82 -4.14 -13.15
C TRP A 40 -15.42 -3.55 -13.07
N ARG A 41 -15.18 -2.69 -12.08
CA ARG A 41 -13.85 -2.13 -11.84
C ARG A 41 -13.08 -2.94 -10.81
N ILE A 42 -11.77 -3.04 -11.01
CA ILE A 42 -10.84 -3.57 -10.01
C ILE A 42 -10.90 -2.65 -8.78
N SER A 43 -11.31 -3.21 -7.66
CA SER A 43 -11.48 -2.50 -6.39
C SER A 43 -10.32 -2.74 -5.42
N SER A 44 -9.68 -3.90 -5.54
CA SER A 44 -8.50 -4.24 -4.76
C SER A 44 -7.60 -5.15 -5.58
N VAL A 45 -6.28 -4.98 -5.42
CA VAL A 45 -5.26 -5.92 -5.92
C VAL A 45 -4.59 -6.48 -4.69
N ILE A 46 -4.67 -7.80 -4.50
CA ILE A 46 -4.18 -8.46 -3.31
C ILE A 46 -3.13 -9.49 -3.68
N ALA A 47 -2.06 -9.51 -2.90
CA ALA A 47 -1.02 -10.52 -2.94
C ALA A 47 -1.17 -11.37 -1.67
N TYR A 48 -1.52 -12.64 -1.83
CA TYR A 48 -1.53 -13.58 -0.72
C TYR A 48 -0.51 -14.69 -0.99
N PRO A 49 0.26 -15.15 0.02
CA PRO A 49 0.90 -16.45 -0.11
C PRO A 49 -0.21 -17.49 -0.32
N ALA A 50 -0.04 -18.36 -1.30
CA ALA A 50 -0.94 -19.49 -1.43
C ALA A 50 -0.68 -20.43 -0.25
N ASP A 51 -1.55 -20.35 0.77
CA ASP A 51 -1.59 -21.18 1.97
C ASP A 51 -0.21 -21.49 2.61
N GLY A 52 0.16 -20.77 3.68
CA GLY A 52 1.43 -20.94 4.40
C GLY A 52 2.62 -20.22 3.74
N ASP A 53 3.76 -20.91 3.60
CA ASP A 53 4.99 -20.40 2.96
C ASP A 53 5.00 -20.58 1.42
N GLY A 54 3.83 -20.70 0.79
CA GLY A 54 3.69 -20.87 -0.66
C GLY A 54 4.04 -19.62 -1.48
N PRO A 55 4.17 -19.75 -2.81
CA PRO A 55 4.41 -18.62 -3.68
C PRO A 55 3.25 -17.62 -3.60
N VAL A 56 3.58 -16.35 -3.77
CA VAL A 56 2.61 -15.26 -3.72
C VAL A 56 1.76 -15.30 -4.98
N VAL A 57 0.45 -15.47 -4.80
CA VAL A 57 -0.52 -15.41 -5.88
C VAL A 57 -1.19 -14.03 -5.85
N HIS A 58 -1.15 -13.35 -6.99
CA HIS A 58 -1.85 -12.09 -7.17
C HIS A 58 -3.29 -12.36 -7.58
N LYS A 59 -4.22 -11.78 -6.83
CA LYS A 59 -5.65 -11.80 -7.12
C LYS A 59 -6.17 -10.37 -7.20
N VAL A 60 -7.27 -10.18 -7.90
CA VAL A 60 -8.02 -8.92 -7.88
C VAL A 60 -9.42 -9.15 -7.37
N GLN A 61 -9.95 -8.19 -6.65
CA GLN A 61 -11.37 -8.13 -6.32
C GLN A 61 -12.01 -7.02 -7.14
N THR A 62 -13.23 -7.26 -7.59
CA THR A 62 -14.04 -6.31 -8.35
C THR A 62 -15.27 -5.90 -7.54
N SER A 63 -16.04 -4.96 -8.05
CA SER A 63 -17.33 -4.56 -7.47
C SER A 63 -18.24 -3.96 -8.53
N GLU A 64 -19.55 -4.05 -8.29
CA GLU A 64 -20.57 -3.41 -9.14
C GLU A 64 -20.51 -1.87 -9.06
N GLY A 65 -19.95 -1.31 -7.99
CA GLY A 65 -19.88 0.13 -7.78
C GLY A 65 -18.79 0.57 -6.81
N GLY A 66 -18.95 1.75 -6.24
CA GLY A 66 -18.03 2.30 -5.25
C GLY A 66 -17.41 3.63 -5.66
N SER A 67 -16.66 4.20 -4.72
CA SER A 67 -16.00 5.49 -4.85
C SER A 67 -14.49 5.31 -4.97
N TYR A 68 -13.87 5.96 -5.96
CA TYR A 68 -12.48 5.70 -6.34
C TYR A 68 -11.65 6.97 -6.19
N TYR A 69 -10.84 7.02 -5.15
CA TYR A 69 -9.94 8.13 -4.82
C TYR A 69 -8.61 7.97 -5.56
N LEU A 70 -8.18 8.98 -6.30
CA LEU A 70 -6.87 9.02 -6.96
C LEU A 70 -5.82 9.62 -6.01
N GLY A 71 -4.89 8.80 -5.53
CA GLY A 71 -3.67 9.24 -4.84
C GLY A 71 -2.48 9.37 -5.78
N LEU A 72 -1.30 9.68 -5.23
CA LEU A 72 -0.07 9.73 -6.02
C LEU A 72 0.38 8.32 -6.40
N GLY A 73 0.09 7.91 -7.64
CA GLY A 73 0.47 6.60 -8.16
C GLY A 73 -0.38 5.44 -7.62
N TYR A 74 -1.58 5.70 -7.09
CA TYR A 74 -2.51 4.65 -6.68
C TYR A 74 -3.95 5.12 -6.77
N VAL A 75 -4.88 4.16 -6.81
CA VAL A 75 -6.31 4.40 -6.61
C VAL A 75 -6.77 3.60 -5.41
N SER A 76 -7.58 4.21 -4.54
CA SER A 76 -8.22 3.54 -3.41
C SER A 76 -9.72 3.50 -3.63
N MET A 77 -10.32 2.32 -3.46
CA MET A 77 -11.75 2.13 -3.59
C MET A 77 -12.41 2.09 -2.21
N SER A 78 -13.62 2.66 -2.09
CA SER A 78 -14.51 2.47 -0.95
C SER A 78 -15.86 1.91 -1.44
N GLY A 79 -16.26 0.77 -0.88
CA GLY A 79 -17.46 0.02 -1.27
C GLY A 79 -17.34 -1.46 -0.94
N SER A 80 -18.32 -2.25 -1.37
CA SER A 80 -18.32 -3.71 -1.26
C SER A 80 -17.32 -4.35 -2.20
N LEU A 81 -16.82 -5.54 -1.85
CA LEU A 81 -15.88 -6.31 -2.66
C LEU A 81 -16.48 -7.66 -2.98
N GLU A 82 -16.36 -8.07 -4.23
CA GLU A 82 -16.72 -9.41 -4.70
C GLU A 82 -15.57 -10.40 -4.46
N ASP A 83 -15.84 -11.70 -4.67
CA ASP A 83 -14.83 -12.73 -4.51
C ASP A 83 -13.59 -12.47 -5.41
N PRO A 84 -12.39 -12.78 -4.91
CA PRO A 84 -11.17 -12.55 -5.66
C PRO A 84 -10.99 -13.52 -6.83
N ILE A 85 -10.60 -12.99 -8.00
CA ILE A 85 -10.20 -13.75 -9.19
C ILE A 85 -8.68 -13.69 -9.38
N PRO A 86 -8.04 -14.71 -9.98
CA PRO A 86 -6.61 -14.69 -10.21
C PRO A 86 -6.22 -13.64 -11.26
N VAL A 87 -5.10 -12.93 -11.07
CA VAL A 87 -4.58 -11.99 -12.08
C VAL A 87 -4.28 -12.71 -13.41
N SER A 88 -3.90 -13.98 -13.37
CA SER A 88 -3.62 -14.78 -14.57
C SER A 88 -4.85 -15.04 -15.44
N SER A 89 -6.08 -14.82 -14.95
CA SER A 89 -7.27 -14.89 -15.80
C SER A 89 -7.56 -13.59 -16.55
N LEU A 90 -6.73 -12.55 -16.36
CA LEU A 90 -6.89 -11.23 -16.97
C LEU A 90 -5.92 -11.04 -18.13
N THR A 91 -6.46 -10.65 -19.29
CA THR A 91 -5.69 -10.25 -20.47
C THR A 91 -5.92 -8.77 -20.73
N LEU A 92 -4.85 -7.97 -20.73
CA LEU A 92 -4.94 -6.55 -21.08
C LEU A 92 -5.42 -6.42 -22.54
N THR A 93 -6.32 -5.48 -22.78
CA THR A 93 -6.80 -5.15 -24.13
C THR A 93 -6.29 -3.77 -24.54
N GLU A 94 -6.43 -3.43 -25.83
CA GLU A 94 -6.14 -2.08 -26.34
C GLU A 94 -7.25 -1.07 -26.01
N GLN A 95 -8.35 -1.51 -25.38
CA GLN A 95 -9.49 -0.66 -25.07
C GLN A 95 -9.25 0.12 -23.77
N THR A 96 -9.80 1.34 -23.74
CA THR A 96 -9.97 2.13 -22.53
C THR A 96 -11.42 2.52 -22.35
N ILE A 97 -11.90 2.54 -21.11
CA ILE A 97 -13.24 3.02 -20.77
C ILE A 97 -13.11 4.12 -19.72
N ASP A 98 -13.83 5.22 -19.95
CA ASP A 98 -13.91 6.34 -19.02
C ASP A 98 -14.43 5.91 -17.65
N ALA A 99 -13.71 6.27 -16.61
CA ALA A 99 -14.07 6.00 -15.23
C ALA A 99 -14.11 7.31 -14.42
N CYS A 100 -15.12 7.41 -13.55
CA CYS A 100 -15.22 8.49 -12.59
C CYS A 100 -14.29 8.22 -11.40
N LEU A 101 -13.39 9.18 -11.14
CA LEU A 101 -12.46 9.22 -10.03
C LEU A 101 -12.67 10.53 -9.24
N TRP A 102 -12.06 10.63 -8.07
CA TRP A 102 -12.05 11.89 -7.33
C TRP A 102 -10.73 12.13 -6.58
N ILE A 103 -10.42 13.40 -6.32
CA ILE A 103 -9.36 13.87 -5.43
C ILE A 103 -9.93 14.84 -4.40
N PHE A 104 -9.16 15.17 -3.36
CA PHE A 104 -9.46 16.34 -2.54
C PHE A 104 -9.07 17.62 -3.28
N HIS A 105 -9.96 18.60 -3.32
CA HIS A 105 -9.73 19.91 -3.91
C HIS A 105 -8.47 20.54 -3.32
N HIS A 106 -7.53 20.91 -4.20
CA HIS A 106 -6.21 21.47 -3.90
C HIS A 106 -5.32 20.58 -3.01
N ASP A 107 -5.58 19.27 -3.02
CA ASP A 107 -4.91 18.30 -2.14
C ASP A 107 -5.08 18.59 -0.64
N LEU A 108 -6.19 19.22 -0.27
CA LEU A 108 -6.54 19.52 1.13
C LEU A 108 -7.65 18.56 1.60
N PRO A 109 -7.33 17.55 2.43
CA PRO A 109 -8.31 16.61 2.95
C PRO A 109 -9.43 17.30 3.72
N GLY A 110 -10.67 16.85 3.53
CA GLY A 110 -11.80 17.35 4.31
C GLY A 110 -13.15 16.91 3.77
N GLY A 111 -14.13 16.87 4.67
CA GLY A 111 -15.52 16.61 4.30
C GLY A 111 -15.99 17.59 3.22
N SER A 112 -16.72 17.09 2.23
CA SER A 112 -17.25 17.88 1.11
C SER A 112 -16.21 18.53 0.18
N ARG A 113 -14.92 18.22 0.33
CA ARG A 113 -13.84 18.72 -0.55
C ARG A 113 -13.53 17.81 -1.74
N GLY A 114 -14.27 16.72 -1.93
CA GLY A 114 -14.07 15.83 -3.06
C GLY A 114 -14.48 16.47 -4.39
N VAL A 115 -13.54 16.54 -5.34
CA VAL A 115 -13.82 16.92 -6.74
C VAL A 115 -13.76 15.68 -7.62
N ARG A 116 -14.78 15.49 -8.46
CA ARG A 116 -14.90 14.34 -9.36
C ARG A 116 -14.47 14.71 -10.76
N PHE A 117 -13.86 13.77 -11.45
CA PHE A 117 -13.43 13.91 -12.84
C PHE A 117 -13.46 12.54 -13.53
N THR A 118 -13.41 12.57 -14.86
CA THR A 118 -13.38 11.37 -15.70
C THR A 118 -12.03 11.23 -16.38
N ARG A 119 -11.49 10.01 -16.38
CA ARG A 119 -10.30 9.62 -17.15
C ARG A 119 -10.47 8.25 -17.78
N PRO A 120 -9.87 8.02 -18.95
CA PRO A 120 -9.82 6.68 -19.55
C PRO A 120 -9.01 5.74 -18.67
N MET A 121 -9.58 4.59 -18.33
CA MET A 121 -8.92 3.52 -17.59
C MET A 121 -8.78 2.27 -18.46
N ARG A 122 -7.75 1.47 -18.20
CA ARG A 122 -7.45 0.28 -19.01
C ARG A 122 -8.55 -0.77 -18.87
N VAL A 123 -8.78 -1.55 -19.92
CA VAL A 123 -9.73 -2.66 -19.90
C VAL A 123 -8.98 -3.98 -19.99
N TYR A 124 -9.30 -4.88 -19.06
CA TYR A 124 -8.90 -6.28 -19.09
C TYR A 124 -10.08 -7.15 -19.51
N ARG A 125 -9.82 -8.17 -20.32
CA ARG A 125 -10.75 -9.26 -20.57
C ARG A 125 -10.50 -10.36 -19.55
N CYS A 126 -11.56 -10.91 -18.97
CA CYS A 126 -11.51 -12.06 -18.06
C CYS A 126 -12.23 -13.26 -18.69
N ALA A 127 -11.59 -14.42 -18.68
CA ALA A 127 -12.18 -15.66 -19.19
C ALA A 127 -13.22 -16.30 -18.23
N LEU A 128 -13.29 -15.81 -16.99
CA LEU A 128 -14.25 -16.26 -15.98
C LEU A 128 -15.53 -15.41 -16.03
N PRO A 129 -16.70 -15.93 -15.59
CA PRO A 129 -17.86 -15.10 -15.31
C PRO A 129 -17.58 -14.17 -14.11
N ALA A 130 -18.34 -13.07 -14.02
CA ALA A 130 -18.25 -12.19 -12.86
C ALA A 130 -18.63 -12.93 -11.56
N PRO A 131 -17.85 -12.79 -10.47
CA PRO A 131 -18.17 -13.44 -9.22
C PRO A 131 -19.58 -13.09 -8.72
N GLY A 132 -20.28 -14.07 -8.14
CA GLY A 132 -21.64 -13.88 -7.62
C GLY A 132 -22.75 -13.78 -8.67
N THR A 133 -22.44 -13.76 -9.97
CA THR A 133 -23.45 -13.65 -11.04
C THR A 133 -23.87 -14.99 -11.66
N ASP A 134 -23.03 -16.03 -11.53
CA ASP A 134 -23.39 -17.40 -11.89
C ASP A 134 -23.96 -18.11 -10.65
N PRO A 135 -25.18 -18.69 -10.69
CA PRO A 135 -25.71 -19.46 -9.56
C PRO A 135 -24.85 -20.70 -9.21
N ASN A 136 -24.01 -21.16 -10.14
CA ASN A 136 -23.03 -22.22 -9.93
C ASN A 136 -21.63 -21.67 -9.65
N TRP A 137 -21.46 -20.35 -9.47
CA TRP A 137 -20.21 -19.75 -9.08
C TRP A 137 -19.71 -20.45 -7.83
N ARG A 138 -18.60 -21.15 -8.00
CA ARG A 138 -17.76 -21.53 -6.88
C ARG A 138 -16.50 -20.71 -7.03
N PRO A 139 -16.04 -20.02 -5.97
CA PRO A 139 -14.70 -19.46 -6.01
C PRO A 139 -13.75 -20.59 -6.44
N PRO A 140 -12.81 -20.33 -7.36
CA PRO A 140 -11.91 -21.37 -7.86
C PRO A 140 -11.37 -22.14 -6.67
N ALA A 141 -11.55 -23.46 -6.70
CA ALA A 141 -11.19 -24.32 -5.58
C ALA A 141 -9.77 -23.96 -5.15
N ARG A 142 -9.55 -23.81 -3.84
CA ARG A 142 -8.17 -23.72 -3.35
C ARG A 142 -7.41 -24.92 -3.94
N PRO A 143 -6.19 -24.72 -4.45
CA PRO A 143 -5.36 -25.84 -4.88
C PRO A 143 -5.36 -26.88 -3.74
N ALA A 144 -5.69 -28.12 -4.06
CA ALA A 144 -5.79 -29.18 -3.04
C ALA A 144 -4.45 -29.41 -2.34
N SER A 145 -3.35 -29.02 -2.99
CA SER A 145 -2.00 -29.09 -2.47
C SER A 145 -1.10 -27.98 -3.03
N ARG A 146 0.03 -27.76 -2.34
CA ARG A 146 1.15 -26.93 -2.82
C ARG A 146 1.68 -27.41 -4.18
N GLU A 147 1.65 -28.71 -4.46
CA GLU A 147 2.17 -29.28 -5.69
C GLU A 147 1.26 -28.99 -6.90
N ASP A 148 -0.06 -29.04 -6.71
CA ASP A 148 -1.04 -28.66 -7.74
C ASP A 148 -0.93 -27.18 -8.12
N LEU A 149 -0.69 -26.33 -7.12
CA LEU A 149 -0.43 -24.91 -7.35
C LEU A 149 0.83 -24.71 -8.19
N MET A 150 1.94 -25.35 -7.83
CA MET A 150 3.22 -25.20 -8.54
C MET A 150 3.12 -25.69 -10.00
N ARG A 151 2.30 -26.72 -10.29
CA ARG A 151 2.04 -27.20 -11.66
C ARG A 151 1.20 -26.23 -12.50
N SER A 152 0.34 -25.43 -11.86
CA SER A 152 -0.52 -24.45 -12.56
C SER A 152 0.20 -23.16 -12.97
N MET A 153 1.44 -22.95 -12.51
CA MET A 153 2.25 -21.77 -12.83
C MET A 153 3.09 -22.02 -14.10
N THR A 154 2.57 -21.65 -15.27
CA THR A 154 3.40 -21.49 -16.47
C THR A 154 4.31 -20.26 -16.35
N LEU A 155 5.55 -20.40 -16.79
CA LEU A 155 6.76 -19.77 -16.27
C LEU A 155 7.01 -18.29 -16.67
N GLU A 156 6.03 -17.51 -17.12
CA GLU A 156 6.35 -16.26 -17.84
C GLU A 156 6.09 -14.91 -17.16
N HIS A 157 5.42 -14.80 -15.99
CA HIS A 157 5.07 -13.45 -15.49
C HIS A 157 5.13 -13.33 -13.96
N LEU A 158 6.32 -12.98 -13.43
CA LEU A 158 6.47 -12.42 -12.08
C LEU A 158 6.83 -10.93 -12.19
N PRO A 159 5.91 -9.99 -11.91
CA PRO A 159 6.27 -8.57 -11.85
C PRO A 159 7.09 -8.26 -10.58
N ALA A 160 8.01 -7.31 -10.71
CA ALA A 160 9.02 -6.95 -9.72
C ALA A 160 8.53 -6.15 -8.49
N GLN A 161 7.28 -6.33 -8.02
CA GLN A 161 6.70 -5.47 -6.97
C GLN A 161 6.51 -6.16 -5.62
N GLY A 162 6.67 -5.36 -4.55
CA GLY A 162 6.60 -5.78 -3.14
C GLY A 162 5.25 -6.40 -2.74
N VAL A 163 5.29 -7.26 -1.73
CA VAL A 163 4.20 -8.18 -1.33
C VAL A 163 3.65 -7.75 0.04
N LEU A 164 2.38 -7.98 0.36
CA LEU A 164 1.80 -7.80 1.70
C LEU A 164 1.54 -9.21 2.29
N PHE A 165 1.86 -9.46 3.56
CA PHE A 165 1.59 -10.73 4.25
C PHE A 165 0.60 -10.53 5.40
N ARG A 166 0.00 -11.60 5.93
CA ARG A 166 -0.68 -11.61 7.23
C ARG A 166 -0.26 -12.89 7.94
N GLY A 167 0.42 -12.76 9.08
CA GLY A 167 0.82 -13.90 9.90
C GLY A 167 -0.32 -14.34 10.82
N GLU A 168 -0.52 -15.64 10.95
CA GLU A 168 -1.37 -16.26 11.97
C GLU A 168 -0.60 -16.28 13.29
N HIS A 169 -1.03 -15.48 14.28
CA HIS A 169 -0.90 -15.74 15.73
C HIS A 169 -1.64 -14.62 16.52
N GLU A 170 -2.67 -15.03 17.27
CA GLU A 170 -3.37 -14.45 18.43
C GLU A 170 -3.61 -12.93 18.63
N LEU A 171 -3.35 -12.03 17.68
CA LEU A 171 -3.78 -10.62 17.79
C LEU A 171 -4.57 -10.17 16.54
N PRO A 172 -5.87 -9.80 16.65
CA PRO A 172 -6.77 -9.63 15.51
C PRO A 172 -6.48 -8.42 14.57
N HIS A 173 -5.42 -7.63 14.81
CA HIS A 173 -5.16 -6.37 14.09
C HIS A 173 -3.72 -6.22 13.55
N MET A 174 -3.01 -7.33 13.35
CA MET A 174 -1.72 -7.30 12.66
C MET A 174 -1.86 -7.51 11.15
N SER A 175 -1.18 -6.66 10.37
CA SER A 175 -0.99 -6.89 8.92
C SER A 175 0.50 -6.71 8.60
N GLN A 176 1.07 -7.54 7.74
CA GLN A 176 2.51 -7.54 7.47
C GLN A 176 2.77 -6.93 6.07
N VAL A 177 3.78 -6.10 5.90
CA VAL A 177 4.18 -5.59 4.57
C VAL A 177 5.49 -6.29 4.20
N LEU A 178 5.81 -6.44 2.92
CA LEU A 178 7.12 -6.87 2.45
C LEU A 178 7.59 -5.89 1.37
N ARG A 179 8.63 -5.12 1.67
CA ARG A 179 9.27 -4.20 0.71
C ARG A 179 10.71 -4.63 0.46
N ARG A 180 11.24 -4.23 -0.68
CA ARG A 180 12.69 -4.26 -0.93
C ARG A 180 13.31 -2.96 -0.42
N ASP A 181 14.45 -3.05 0.26
CA ASP A 181 15.27 -1.87 0.56
C ASP A 181 15.97 -1.35 -0.71
N LEU A 182 16.75 -0.28 -0.52
CA LEU A 182 17.56 0.35 -1.56
C LEU A 182 18.63 -0.60 -2.15
N THR A 183 18.91 -1.74 -1.51
CA THR A 183 19.85 -2.76 -2.00
C THR A 183 19.15 -3.96 -2.65
N GLY A 184 17.81 -3.96 -2.71
CA GLY A 184 17.01 -4.98 -3.36
C GLY A 184 16.67 -6.19 -2.50
N GLN A 185 17.00 -6.18 -1.20
CA GLN A 185 16.79 -7.28 -0.27
C GLN A 185 15.35 -7.26 0.30
N LYS A 186 14.72 -8.43 0.43
CA LYS A 186 13.34 -8.57 0.96
C LYS A 186 13.31 -8.26 2.46
N ILE A 187 12.51 -7.28 2.87
CA ILE A 187 12.23 -6.94 4.28
C ILE A 187 10.79 -7.35 4.62
N LEU A 188 10.60 -8.13 5.70
CA LEU A 188 9.29 -8.41 6.28
C LEU A 188 8.96 -7.38 7.37
N PHE A 189 7.80 -6.75 7.25
CA PHE A 189 7.26 -5.76 8.17
C PHE A 189 6.09 -6.41 8.91
N ALA A 190 5.95 -6.14 10.21
CA ALA A 190 4.75 -6.47 10.97
C ALA A 190 4.11 -5.17 11.47
N MET A 191 2.92 -4.85 10.97
CA MET A 191 2.12 -3.70 11.40
C MET A 191 1.22 -4.13 12.55
N HIS A 192 1.15 -3.31 13.60
CA HIS A 192 0.07 -3.36 14.57
C HIS A 192 -0.71 -2.05 14.45
N TYR A 193 -2.01 -2.11 14.15
CA TYR A 193 -2.88 -0.95 14.31
C TYR A 193 -3.20 -0.81 15.80
N GLY A 194 -2.48 0.06 16.50
CA GLY A 194 -2.81 0.48 17.85
C GLY A 194 -3.37 1.91 17.82
N TYR A 195 -4.58 2.12 18.33
CA TYR A 195 -5.02 3.45 18.73
C TYR A 195 -4.26 3.82 20.01
N GLY A 196 -3.34 4.79 19.96
CA GLY A 196 -2.59 5.24 21.14
C GLY A 196 -1.32 6.05 20.86
N ARG A 197 -0.69 6.55 21.93
CA ARG A 197 0.55 7.36 21.92
C ARG A 197 1.83 6.54 21.72
N ARG A 198 1.76 5.47 20.93
CA ARG A 198 2.81 4.46 20.85
C ARG A 198 3.19 4.24 19.39
N ALA A 199 4.48 4.30 19.11
CA ALA A 199 5.05 3.92 17.82
C ALA A 199 5.82 2.59 18.00
N PHE A 200 5.82 1.75 16.98
CA PHE A 200 6.47 0.44 17.03
C PHE A 200 7.60 0.39 16.00
N GLY A 201 8.68 -0.31 16.36
CA GLY A 201 9.80 -0.56 15.47
C GLY A 201 10.37 -1.97 15.61
N TYR A 202 11.12 -2.37 14.60
CA TYR A 202 11.82 -3.66 14.54
C TYR A 202 13.25 -3.44 14.10
N VAL A 203 14.17 -4.25 14.65
CA VAL A 203 15.57 -4.22 14.28
C VAL A 203 15.91 -5.38 13.35
N ARG A 204 16.31 -5.05 12.13
CA ARG A 204 16.84 -6.02 11.17
C ARG A 204 18.36 -6.11 11.34
N GLY A 205 18.86 -7.32 11.63
CA GLY A 205 20.29 -7.61 11.63
C GLY A 205 20.85 -7.76 10.21
N PRO A 206 22.19 -7.71 10.05
CA PRO A 206 22.83 -7.77 8.74
C PRO A 206 22.69 -9.17 8.11
N GLY A 207 22.21 -9.22 6.86
CA GLY A 207 22.36 -10.38 5.99
C GLY A 207 23.27 -10.00 4.82
N HIS A 208 24.45 -10.62 4.74
CA HIS A 208 25.46 -10.39 3.70
C HIS A 208 25.98 -8.94 3.60
N GLY A 209 26.43 -8.38 4.72
CA GLY A 209 27.41 -7.29 4.72
C GLY A 209 26.94 -5.90 4.28
N GLU A 210 25.97 -5.31 5.00
CA GLU A 210 26.00 -3.90 5.49
C GLU A 210 24.67 -3.45 6.13
N LEU A 211 24.82 -2.49 7.06
CA LEU A 211 23.88 -1.59 7.76
C LEU A 211 22.66 -2.15 8.51
N TRP A 212 22.40 -1.51 9.65
CA TRP A 212 21.21 -1.73 10.46
C TRP A 212 20.06 -0.90 9.87
N THR A 213 18.83 -1.36 9.96
CA THR A 213 17.69 -0.52 9.57
C THR A 213 16.64 -0.53 10.66
N PHE A 214 16.38 0.65 11.24
CA PHE A 214 15.30 0.89 12.18
C PHE A 214 14.18 1.63 11.46
N LEU A 215 12.95 1.16 11.58
CA LEU A 215 11.78 1.78 10.96
C LEU A 215 10.82 2.26 12.04
N VAL A 216 10.38 3.51 11.94
CA VAL A 216 9.45 4.12 12.90
C VAL A 216 8.19 4.59 12.17
N TYR A 217 7.02 4.21 12.69
CA TYR A 217 5.71 4.73 12.28
C TYR A 217 5.05 5.48 13.44
N ALA A 218 4.78 6.78 13.24
CA ALA A 218 4.13 7.64 14.21
C ALA A 218 2.80 8.16 13.64
N PRO A 219 1.65 7.56 14.01
CA PRO A 219 0.35 8.01 13.53
C PRO A 219 -0.02 9.38 14.15
N GLY A 220 -0.52 10.30 13.32
CA GLY A 220 -1.07 11.59 13.77
C GLY A 220 -0.32 12.86 13.38
N HIS A 221 0.78 12.77 12.61
CA HIS A 221 1.53 13.94 12.16
C HIS A 221 1.38 14.17 10.64
N PRO A 222 1.17 15.41 10.17
CA PRO A 222 1.19 15.73 8.74
C PRO A 222 2.59 15.47 8.19
N GLY A 223 2.75 14.47 7.32
CA GLY A 223 4.02 14.18 6.64
C GLY A 223 4.96 13.18 7.34
N THR A 224 4.56 12.49 8.42
CA THR A 224 5.31 11.31 8.89
C THR A 224 5.02 10.11 8.00
N ASN A 225 5.76 10.04 6.90
CA ASN A 225 6.05 8.76 6.26
C ASN A 225 7.08 8.00 7.12
N TRP A 226 7.13 6.69 6.93
CA TRP A 226 8.13 5.80 7.51
C TRP A 226 9.54 6.40 7.43
N THR A 227 10.20 6.57 8.58
CA THR A 227 11.62 6.97 8.63
C THR A 227 12.46 5.73 8.87
N ALA A 228 13.42 5.49 7.97
CA ALA A 228 14.42 4.45 8.12
C ALA A 228 15.73 5.07 8.66
N PHE A 229 16.31 4.46 9.69
CA PHE A 229 17.59 4.87 10.28
C PHE A 229 18.65 3.81 9.97
N ALA A 230 19.83 4.24 9.51
CA ALA A 230 20.91 3.34 9.06
C ALA A 230 21.73 2.76 10.23
N THR A 231 21.68 3.40 11.39
CA THR A 231 22.41 2.97 12.59
C THR A 231 21.57 3.12 13.84
N GLU A 232 21.97 2.40 14.91
CA GLU A 232 21.34 2.56 16.22
C GLU A 232 21.51 3.99 16.74
N GLN A 233 22.66 4.61 16.44
CA GLN A 233 22.94 5.99 16.82
C GLN A 233 21.99 6.97 16.14
N ASP A 234 21.64 6.76 14.86
CA ASP A 234 20.68 7.61 14.14
C ASP A 234 19.28 7.53 14.76
N LEU A 235 18.84 6.32 15.16
CA LEU A 235 17.59 6.14 15.89
C LEU A 235 17.66 6.87 17.24
N ARG A 236 18.77 6.74 17.99
CA ARG A 236 18.96 7.41 19.28
C ARG A 236 18.92 8.93 19.16
N ASN A 237 19.64 9.48 18.18
CA ASN A 237 19.65 10.92 17.88
C ASN A 237 18.25 11.44 17.56
N PHE A 238 17.49 10.68 16.75
CA PHE A 238 16.10 10.99 16.47
C PHE A 238 15.26 10.96 17.75
N THR A 239 15.37 9.90 18.56
CA THR A 239 14.57 9.80 19.78
C THR A 239 14.90 10.90 20.79
N GLU A 240 16.16 11.31 20.88
CA GLU A 240 16.58 12.43 21.73
C GLU A 240 16.03 13.77 21.22
N ALA A 241 16.12 14.04 19.91
CA ALA A 241 15.61 15.26 19.29
C ALA A 241 14.10 15.47 19.49
N TYR A 242 13.35 14.37 19.67
CA TYR A 242 11.90 14.38 19.83
C TYR A 242 11.43 13.95 21.24
N ASP A 243 12.34 13.85 22.22
CA ASP A 243 12.05 13.43 23.60
C ASP A 243 11.23 12.12 23.68
N LEU A 244 11.62 11.15 22.86
CA LEU A 244 11.03 9.82 22.78
C LEU A 244 11.77 8.85 23.70
N LYS A 245 11.03 7.97 24.37
CA LYS A 245 11.63 6.87 25.13
C LYS A 245 11.56 5.57 24.34
N ILE A 246 12.70 4.90 24.19
CA ILE A 246 12.79 3.57 23.61
C ILE A 246 12.56 2.53 24.71
N HIS A 247 11.57 1.67 24.52
CA HIS A 247 11.30 0.50 25.35
C HIS A 247 11.57 -0.78 24.53
N GLY A 248 12.26 -1.76 25.11
CA GLY A 248 12.55 -3.03 24.43
C GLY A 248 13.99 -3.16 23.94
N SER A 249 14.23 -4.08 23.00
CA SER A 249 15.58 -4.44 22.56
C SER A 249 15.91 -3.87 21.19
N LEU A 250 17.08 -3.23 21.09
CA LEU A 250 17.66 -2.77 19.82
C LEU A 250 18.62 -3.80 19.18
N THR A 251 18.69 -5.02 19.71
CA THR A 251 19.51 -6.10 19.14
C THR A 251 18.88 -6.68 17.86
N PRO A 252 19.62 -7.42 17.00
CA PRO A 252 19.06 -8.09 15.83
C PRO A 252 17.85 -8.95 16.20
N GLY A 253 16.75 -8.81 15.46
CA GLY A 253 15.51 -9.53 15.75
C GLY A 253 14.72 -8.97 16.94
N GLY A 254 15.26 -7.96 17.63
CA GLY A 254 14.61 -7.25 18.71
C GLY A 254 13.42 -6.42 18.23
N ARG A 255 12.43 -6.31 19.11
CA ARG A 255 11.31 -5.39 18.97
C ARG A 255 11.50 -4.27 19.98
N PHE A 256 11.16 -3.05 19.55
CA PHE A 256 11.12 -1.90 20.42
C PHE A 256 9.85 -1.09 20.20
N GLU A 257 9.48 -0.34 21.24
CA GLU A 257 8.35 0.57 21.29
C GLU A 257 8.88 1.95 21.61
N LEU A 258 8.35 2.98 20.94
CA LEU A 258 8.62 4.37 21.25
C LEU A 258 7.43 4.96 21.97
N GLU A 259 7.67 5.44 23.18
CA GLU A 259 6.69 6.22 23.94
C GLU A 259 6.79 7.69 23.52
N LEU A 260 5.67 8.24 23.02
CA LEU A 260 5.58 9.65 22.68
C LEU A 260 5.48 10.49 23.97
N PRO A 261 6.12 11.67 24.04
CA PRO A 261 6.01 12.55 25.19
C PRO A 261 4.55 12.95 25.43
N SER A 262 4.22 13.21 26.69
CA SER A 262 2.84 13.50 27.10
C SER A 262 2.29 14.81 26.52
N ASN A 263 3.17 15.68 26.04
CA ASN A 263 2.89 16.97 25.43
C ASN A 263 3.29 16.97 23.95
N THR A 264 2.31 16.84 23.05
CA THR A 264 2.51 16.79 21.59
C THR A 264 2.84 18.16 20.98
N ASP A 265 2.73 19.27 21.72
CA ASP A 265 3.01 20.62 21.20
C ASP A 265 4.51 20.90 21.05
N ARG A 266 5.39 20.05 21.59
CA ARG A 266 6.86 20.14 21.45
C ARG A 266 7.40 19.55 20.16
N TRP A 267 6.56 19.01 19.27
CA TRP A 267 6.96 18.36 18.02
C TRP A 267 7.27 19.33 16.86
N ARG A 268 7.82 20.50 17.18
CA ARG A 268 8.51 21.33 16.18
C ARG A 268 10.01 21.06 16.34
N PRO A 269 10.76 20.79 15.26
CA PRO A 269 12.22 20.78 15.36
C PRO A 269 12.64 22.06 16.07
N ALA A 270 13.46 21.95 17.12
CA ALA A 270 14.13 23.12 17.65
C ALA A 270 14.79 23.82 16.45
N ALA A 271 14.51 25.10 16.23
CA ALA A 271 15.08 25.82 15.11
C ALA A 271 16.59 25.58 15.11
N VAL A 272 17.10 24.93 14.07
CA VAL A 272 18.54 24.73 13.91
C VAL A 272 19.14 26.12 13.89
N SER A 273 19.83 26.50 14.97
CA SER A 273 20.59 27.74 15.01
C SER A 273 21.64 27.66 13.90
N THR A 274 21.42 28.41 12.82
CA THR A 274 22.45 28.59 11.79
C THR A 274 23.69 29.16 12.49
N PRO A 275 24.87 28.54 12.32
CA PRO A 275 26.09 29.09 12.88
C PRO A 275 26.26 30.50 12.34
N SER A 276 26.38 31.48 13.23
CA SER A 276 26.75 32.84 12.86
C SER A 276 28.09 32.76 12.12
N GLY A 277 28.07 33.09 10.83
CA GLY A 277 29.27 33.20 10.02
C GLY A 277 30.28 34.17 10.64
N PRO A 278 31.58 34.02 10.33
CA PRO A 278 32.61 34.87 10.93
C PRO A 278 32.37 36.33 10.55
N THR A 279 32.28 37.18 11.58
CA THR A 279 32.27 38.62 11.43
C THR A 279 33.62 39.06 10.87
N THR A 280 33.62 39.60 9.65
CA THR A 280 34.72 40.41 9.10
C THR A 280 34.50 41.87 9.42
#